data_AF-A0A259CDS1-F1
#
_entry.id   AF-A0A259CDS1-F1
#
_cell.length_a   1.000
_cell.length_b   1.000
_cell.length_c   1.000
_cell.angle_alpha   90.00
_cell.angle_beta   90.00
_cell.angle_gamma   90.00
#
_symmetry.space_group_name_H-M   'P 1'
#
loop_
_entity.id
_entity.type
_entity.pdbx_description
1 polymer ?
#
loop_
_entity_poly.entity_id
_entity_poly.type
_entity_poly.pdbx_seq_one_letter_code
_entity_poly.pdbx_strand_id
1 'polypeptide(L)'
;MGVGNDSRYIKTRSFDPFPFPDATEPLKADIRAVAEELDAFRKARQAEHPRLTLTQMYNVLEKLKAGAPLEAEDTRIRDEGLVLILKELHERLDALVFDAYGWPRDLTDEEIITRLVALNKERAREEARGLIRWLRPDYQKARAGLAAPVQPVAAQDSMALVVEAAREQKPQFPAGEVERTAAVMAALANAAGPVDAASIASGFRQGKRAEPQVQATLASLARMGFASSRDGRSFMFRRVA
;
A
#
# COMPACT_ATOMS: atom_id res chain seq x y z
N MET A 1 -24.55 -9.96 -11.72
CA MET A 1 -23.92 -9.46 -10.48
C MET A 1 -24.80 -8.37 -9.88
N GLY A 2 -25.38 -8.67 -8.71
CA GLY A 2 -26.16 -7.77 -7.84
C GLY A 2 -27.60 -7.51 -8.28
N VAL A 3 -28.56 -8.26 -7.74
CA VAL A 3 -30.01 -7.98 -7.86
C VAL A 3 -30.38 -7.04 -6.69
N GLY A 4 -30.66 -5.76 -7.01
CA GLY A 4 -31.35 -4.80 -6.14
C GLY A 4 -30.53 -4.18 -4.98
N ASN A 5 -30.25 -2.88 -5.06
CA ASN A 5 -29.79 -2.00 -3.97
C ASN A 5 -28.44 -2.30 -3.26
N ASP A 6 -27.59 -3.18 -3.78
CA ASP A 6 -26.23 -3.33 -3.25
C ASP A 6 -25.41 -2.03 -3.39
N SER A 7 -24.85 -1.54 -2.28
CA SER A 7 -23.93 -0.40 -2.26
C SER A 7 -22.72 -0.68 -3.16
N ARG A 8 -22.56 0.12 -4.22
CA ARG A 8 -21.40 0.05 -5.12
C ARG A 8 -20.42 1.16 -4.78
N TYR A 9 -19.24 0.79 -4.31
CA TYR A 9 -18.15 1.73 -4.09
C TYR A 9 -17.43 2.06 -5.40
N ILE A 10 -17.39 3.34 -5.77
CA ILE A 10 -16.64 3.84 -6.93
C ILE A 10 -15.74 4.97 -6.42
N LYS A 11 -14.42 4.74 -6.39
CA LYS A 11 -13.44 5.68 -5.79
C LYS A 11 -13.66 7.15 -6.22
N THR A 12 -13.81 7.38 -7.51
CA THR A 12 -13.97 8.73 -8.10
C THR A 12 -15.28 9.42 -7.74
N ARG A 13 -16.31 8.65 -7.33
CA ARG A 13 -17.64 9.17 -6.96
C ARG A 13 -17.90 9.16 -5.45
N SER A 14 -17.12 8.39 -4.70
CA SER A 14 -17.30 8.20 -3.26
C SER A 14 -16.18 8.88 -2.48
N PHE A 15 -14.92 8.43 -2.64
CA PHE A 15 -13.81 8.84 -1.79
C PHE A 15 -13.15 10.14 -2.23
N ASP A 16 -12.88 10.27 -3.54
CA ASP A 16 -12.19 11.45 -4.08
C ASP A 16 -12.94 12.77 -3.79
N PRO A 17 -14.28 12.86 -3.88
CA PRO A 17 -15.02 14.06 -3.50
C PRO A 17 -15.39 14.10 -2.01
N PHE A 18 -15.01 13.11 -1.18
CA PHE A 18 -15.46 13.07 0.20
C PHE A 18 -14.85 14.22 1.03
N PRO A 19 -15.67 15.04 1.71
CA PRO A 19 -15.17 16.17 2.47
C PRO A 19 -14.64 15.70 3.83
N PHE A 20 -13.39 15.23 3.87
CA PHE A 20 -12.74 14.81 5.11
C PHE A 20 -12.55 15.98 6.10
N PRO A 21 -12.61 15.73 7.42
CA PRO A 21 -12.40 16.74 8.43
C PRO A 21 -10.92 17.15 8.52
N ASP A 22 -10.69 18.35 9.04
CA ASP A 22 -9.33 18.81 9.37
C ASP A 22 -9.06 18.56 10.87
N ALA A 23 -8.67 17.33 11.18
CA ALA A 23 -8.44 16.87 12.55
C ALA A 23 -7.06 17.31 13.08
N THR A 24 -6.97 17.56 14.39
CA THR A 24 -5.71 17.80 15.07
C THR A 24 -4.86 16.52 15.13
N GLU A 25 -3.53 16.64 15.27
CA GLU A 25 -2.64 15.47 15.37
C GLU A 25 -2.98 14.54 16.56
N PRO A 26 -3.32 15.03 17.76
CA PRO A 26 -3.79 14.18 18.85
C PRO A 26 -5.04 13.38 18.47
N LEU A 27 -6.03 14.03 17.87
CA LEU A 27 -7.28 13.37 17.48
C LEU A 27 -7.05 12.33 16.36
N LYS A 28 -6.14 12.61 15.42
CA LYS A 28 -5.70 11.62 14.42
C LYS A 28 -5.04 10.41 15.08
N ALA A 29 -4.28 10.60 16.16
CA ALA A 29 -3.66 9.51 16.90
C ALA A 29 -4.72 8.65 17.61
N ASP A 30 -5.72 9.28 18.23
CA ASP A 30 -6.82 8.58 18.91
C ASP A 30 -7.67 7.78 17.90
N ILE A 31 -8.06 8.40 16.77
CA ILE A 31 -8.79 7.72 15.69
C ILE A 31 -7.99 6.51 15.18
N ARG A 32 -6.67 6.67 14.99
CA ARG A 32 -5.79 5.59 14.55
C ARG A 32 -5.77 4.44 15.54
N ALA A 33 -5.59 4.73 16.83
CA ALA A 33 -5.55 3.71 17.86
C ALA A 33 -6.84 2.88 17.90
N VAL A 34 -8.01 3.52 17.83
CA VAL A 34 -9.30 2.81 17.82
C VAL A 34 -9.49 2.02 16.52
N ALA A 35 -9.08 2.56 15.38
CA ALA A 35 -9.17 1.85 14.10
C ALA A 35 -8.28 0.59 14.06
N GLU A 36 -7.06 0.69 14.61
CA GLU A 36 -6.13 -0.44 14.76
C GLU A 36 -6.67 -1.49 15.75
N GLU A 37 -7.23 -1.04 16.88
CA GLU A 37 -7.90 -1.90 17.85
C GLU A 37 -9.08 -2.67 17.21
N LEU A 38 -9.92 -1.99 16.43
CA LEU A 38 -11.04 -2.57 15.70
C LEU A 38 -10.58 -3.60 14.65
N ASP A 39 -9.50 -3.31 13.92
CA ASP A 39 -8.93 -4.25 12.96
C ASP A 39 -8.32 -5.48 13.63
N ALA A 40 -7.52 -5.28 14.69
CA ALA A 40 -6.94 -6.36 15.48
C ALA A 40 -8.03 -7.26 16.10
N PHE A 41 -9.09 -6.65 16.64
CA PHE A 41 -10.24 -7.36 17.19
C PHE A 41 -10.92 -8.25 16.14
N ARG A 42 -11.22 -7.69 14.95
CA ARG A 42 -11.80 -8.44 13.84
C ARG A 42 -10.93 -9.64 13.44
N LYS A 43 -9.63 -9.42 13.28
CA LYS A 43 -8.66 -10.48 12.94
C LYS A 43 -8.60 -11.56 14.02
N ALA A 44 -8.60 -11.19 15.29
CA ALA A 44 -8.60 -12.13 16.41
C ALA A 44 -9.86 -13.00 16.44
N ARG A 45 -11.04 -12.40 16.24
CA ARG A 45 -12.31 -13.15 16.16
C ARG A 45 -12.32 -14.17 15.01
N GLN A 46 -11.84 -13.77 13.83
CA GLN A 46 -11.76 -14.67 12.68
C GLN A 46 -10.72 -15.78 12.84
N ALA A 47 -9.62 -15.51 13.54
CA ALA A 47 -8.61 -16.53 13.85
C ALA A 47 -9.13 -17.58 14.84
N GLU A 48 -9.91 -17.16 15.84
CA GLU A 48 -10.53 -18.04 16.83
C GLU A 48 -11.71 -18.83 16.25
N HIS A 49 -12.49 -18.20 15.38
CA HIS A 49 -13.66 -18.81 14.73
C HIS A 49 -13.53 -18.74 13.19
N PRO A 50 -12.82 -19.68 12.53
CA PRO A 50 -12.57 -19.61 11.09
C PRO A 50 -13.81 -19.65 10.19
N ARG A 51 -14.96 -20.09 10.72
CA ARG A 51 -16.26 -20.08 10.01
C ARG A 51 -16.97 -18.72 10.09
N LEU A 52 -16.51 -17.82 10.95
CA LEU A 52 -17.06 -16.49 11.15
C LEU A 52 -16.52 -15.53 10.08
N THR A 53 -17.42 -14.95 9.30
CA THR A 53 -17.09 -13.92 8.31
C THR A 53 -17.40 -12.53 8.85
N LEU A 54 -16.67 -11.52 8.38
CA LEU A 54 -17.01 -10.13 8.68
C LEU A 54 -18.43 -9.77 8.26
N THR A 55 -18.86 -10.22 7.09
CA THR A 55 -20.23 -9.98 6.59
C THR A 55 -21.28 -10.50 7.57
N GLN A 56 -21.09 -11.69 8.14
CA GLN A 56 -21.98 -12.23 9.18
C GLN A 56 -21.99 -11.34 10.43
N MET A 57 -20.81 -10.96 10.94
CA MET A 57 -20.70 -10.08 12.11
C MET A 57 -21.42 -8.75 11.91
N TYR A 58 -21.25 -8.13 10.74
CA TYR A 58 -21.90 -6.86 10.40
C TYR A 58 -23.41 -7.01 10.17
N ASN A 59 -23.88 -8.09 9.56
CA ASN A 59 -25.31 -8.35 9.42
C ASN A 59 -26.00 -8.48 10.78
N VAL A 60 -25.38 -9.18 11.73
CA VAL A 60 -25.90 -9.31 13.10
C VAL A 60 -25.81 -7.98 13.85
N LEU A 61 -24.75 -7.19 13.65
CA LEU A 61 -24.64 -5.85 14.20
C LEU A 61 -25.81 -4.95 13.74
N GLU A 62 -26.16 -4.97 12.46
CA GLU A 62 -27.27 -4.19 11.93
C GLU A 62 -28.63 -4.68 12.47
N LYS A 63 -28.82 -6.01 12.61
CA LYS A 63 -30.01 -6.55 13.30
C LYS A 63 -30.12 -6.05 14.75
N LEU A 64 -29.01 -6.01 15.48
CA LEU A 64 -28.96 -5.50 16.84
C LEU A 64 -29.31 -4.01 16.92
N LYS A 65 -28.78 -3.19 16.00
CA LYS A 65 -29.12 -1.76 15.91
C LYS A 65 -30.59 -1.53 15.60
N ALA A 66 -31.16 -2.34 14.71
CA ALA A 66 -32.57 -2.27 14.32
C ALA A 66 -33.54 -2.87 15.36
N GLY A 67 -33.03 -3.49 16.44
CA GLY A 67 -33.85 -4.21 17.41
C GLY A 67 -34.58 -5.42 16.82
N ALA A 68 -34.06 -5.99 15.73
CA ALA A 68 -34.64 -7.16 15.07
C ALA A 68 -34.42 -8.43 15.91
N PRO A 69 -35.34 -9.41 15.85
CA PRO A 69 -35.16 -10.68 16.53
C PRO A 69 -33.92 -11.41 15.99
N LEU A 70 -33.18 -12.05 16.90
CA LEU A 70 -32.01 -12.86 16.56
C LEU A 70 -32.41 -14.34 16.53
N GLU A 71 -32.12 -15.00 15.40
CA GLU A 71 -32.26 -16.44 15.27
C GLU A 71 -31.11 -17.18 15.98
N ALA A 72 -31.19 -18.51 16.05
CA ALA A 72 -30.13 -19.33 16.66
C ALA A 72 -28.75 -19.10 16.02
N GLU A 73 -28.70 -18.97 14.69
CA GLU A 73 -27.47 -18.67 13.94
C GLU A 73 -26.95 -17.26 14.25
N ASP A 74 -27.84 -16.27 14.33
CA ASP A 74 -27.46 -14.89 14.67
C ASP A 74 -26.90 -14.80 16.08
N THR A 75 -27.47 -15.58 17.02
CA THR A 75 -27.00 -15.66 18.41
C THR A 75 -25.60 -16.27 18.46
N ARG A 76 -25.35 -17.36 17.71
CA ARG A 76 -24.00 -17.94 17.59
C ARG A 76 -23.00 -16.91 17.06
N ILE A 77 -23.34 -16.22 15.97
CA ILE A 77 -22.49 -15.18 15.36
C ILE A 77 -22.25 -14.02 16.33
N ARG A 78 -23.28 -13.60 17.08
CA ARG A 78 -23.17 -12.53 18.08
C ARG A 78 -22.16 -12.89 19.15
N ASP A 79 -22.23 -14.12 19.65
CA ASP A 79 -21.43 -14.59 20.78
C ASP A 79 -19.99 -14.93 20.33
N GLU A 80 -19.80 -15.66 19.22
CA GLU A 80 -18.47 -15.97 18.64
C GLU A 80 -17.76 -14.69 18.15
N GLY A 81 -18.51 -13.79 17.50
CA GLY A 81 -17.99 -12.54 16.98
C GLY A 81 -17.89 -11.43 18.03
N LEU A 82 -18.38 -11.65 19.25
CA LEU A 82 -18.47 -10.65 20.31
C LEU A 82 -19.00 -9.31 19.77
N VAL A 83 -20.14 -9.37 19.07
CA VAL A 83 -20.66 -8.26 18.24
C VAL A 83 -21.01 -7.02 19.07
N LEU A 84 -21.25 -7.15 20.37
CA LEU A 84 -21.43 -6.00 21.27
C LEU A 84 -20.14 -5.19 21.45
N ILE A 85 -18.98 -5.86 21.54
CA ILE A 85 -17.67 -5.18 21.59
C ILE A 85 -17.37 -4.55 20.23
N LEU A 86 -17.69 -5.25 19.13
CA LEU A 86 -17.59 -4.68 17.78
C LEU A 86 -18.40 -3.36 17.69
N LYS A 87 -19.63 -3.37 18.21
CA LYS A 87 -20.50 -2.19 18.27
C LYS A 87 -19.85 -1.05 19.05
N GLU A 88 -19.35 -1.32 20.25
CA GLU A 88 -18.71 -0.32 21.11
C GLU A 88 -17.49 0.32 20.43
N LEU A 89 -16.66 -0.48 19.76
CA LEU A 89 -15.49 0.03 19.02
C LEU A 89 -15.90 0.94 17.85
N HIS A 90 -16.99 0.60 17.13
CA HIS A 90 -17.55 1.48 16.10
C HIS A 90 -18.10 2.77 16.70
N GLU A 91 -18.85 2.70 17.80
CA GLU A 91 -19.39 3.90 18.46
C GLU A 91 -18.29 4.83 18.98
N ARG A 92 -17.20 4.27 19.51
CA ARG A 92 -16.02 5.02 19.92
C ARG A 92 -15.31 5.65 18.73
N LEU A 93 -15.19 4.94 17.61
CA LEU A 93 -14.61 5.47 16.38
C LEU A 93 -15.46 6.62 15.82
N ASP A 94 -16.77 6.41 15.70
CA ASP A 94 -17.72 7.39 15.19
C ASP A 94 -17.71 8.65 16.06
N ALA A 95 -17.69 8.51 17.39
CA ALA A 95 -17.57 9.63 18.31
C ALA A 95 -16.33 10.51 18.05
N LEU A 96 -15.16 9.90 17.82
CA LEU A 96 -13.94 10.63 17.49
C LEU A 96 -14.01 11.27 16.09
N VAL A 97 -14.70 10.63 15.14
CA VAL A 97 -14.95 11.19 13.81
C VAL A 97 -15.89 12.41 13.91
N PHE A 98 -16.95 12.36 14.72
CA PHE A 98 -17.78 13.51 15.00
C PHE A 98 -17.00 14.67 15.62
N ASP A 99 -16.11 14.38 16.58
CA ASP A 99 -15.21 15.39 17.15
C ASP A 99 -14.29 16.00 16.09
N ALA A 100 -13.81 15.20 15.14
CA ALA A 100 -12.95 15.68 14.05
C ALA A 100 -13.69 16.64 13.12
N TYR A 101 -14.97 16.37 12.88
CA TYR A 101 -15.84 17.29 12.15
C TYR A 101 -16.30 18.50 12.98
N GLY A 102 -16.12 18.46 14.30
CA GLY A 102 -16.67 19.45 15.24
C GLY A 102 -18.20 19.40 15.31
N TRP A 103 -18.79 18.22 15.14
CA TRP A 103 -20.23 18.01 15.09
C TRP A 103 -20.77 17.39 16.38
N PRO A 104 -22.04 17.66 16.74
CA PRO A 104 -22.74 16.87 17.77
C PRO A 104 -22.73 15.38 17.40
N ARG A 105 -22.72 14.51 18.42
CA ARG A 105 -22.65 13.05 18.25
C ARG A 105 -24.03 12.38 18.13
N ASP A 106 -25.09 13.14 18.35
CA ASP A 106 -26.49 12.72 18.35
C ASP A 106 -27.23 13.07 17.05
N LEU A 107 -26.47 13.38 15.99
CA LEU A 107 -27.04 13.72 14.69
C LEU A 107 -27.69 12.51 14.03
N THR A 108 -28.83 12.76 13.39
CA THR A 108 -29.50 11.81 12.50
C THR A 108 -28.77 11.65 11.17
N ASP A 109 -29.00 10.54 10.47
CA ASP A 109 -28.42 10.29 9.14
C ASP A 109 -28.71 11.43 8.15
N GLU A 110 -29.92 12.00 8.18
CA GLU A 110 -30.33 13.11 7.31
C GLU A 110 -29.54 14.39 7.61
N GLU A 111 -29.29 14.68 8.89
CA GLU A 111 -28.48 15.82 9.31
C GLU A 111 -27.00 15.64 8.94
N ILE A 112 -26.46 14.43 9.11
CA ILE A 112 -25.10 14.08 8.70
C ILE A 112 -24.94 14.30 7.19
N ILE A 113 -25.85 13.76 6.38
CA ILE A 113 -25.84 13.94 4.92
C ILE A 113 -25.93 15.42 4.55
N THR A 114 -26.83 16.16 5.19
CA THR A 114 -27.01 17.60 4.94
C THR A 114 -25.72 18.38 5.21
N ARG A 115 -25.06 18.11 6.34
CA ARG A 115 -23.79 18.77 6.72
C ARG A 115 -22.64 18.37 5.78
N LEU A 116 -22.54 17.09 5.40
CA LEU A 116 -21.54 16.62 4.43
C LEU A 116 -21.70 17.29 3.07
N VAL A 117 -22.93 17.41 2.56
CA VAL A 117 -23.21 18.09 1.29
C VAL A 117 -22.87 19.57 1.37
N ALA A 118 -23.18 20.24 2.48
CA ALA A 118 -22.82 21.64 2.69
C ALA A 118 -21.29 21.83 2.72
N LEU A 119 -20.58 20.98 3.48
CA LEU A 119 -19.12 21.01 3.57
C LEU A 119 -18.46 20.72 2.23
N ASN A 120 -18.97 19.75 1.46
CA ASN A 120 -18.47 19.46 0.12
C ASN A 120 -18.61 20.67 -0.82
N LYS A 121 -19.75 21.36 -0.80
CA LYS A 121 -19.95 22.60 -1.59
C LYS A 121 -18.99 23.70 -1.16
N GLU A 122 -18.68 23.82 0.12
CA GLU A 122 -17.68 24.75 0.62
C GLU A 122 -16.28 24.40 0.10
N ARG A 123 -15.86 23.13 0.20
CA ARG A 123 -14.55 22.67 -0.31
C ARG A 123 -14.42 22.89 -1.82
N ALA A 124 -15.47 22.62 -2.59
CA ALA A 124 -15.47 22.90 -4.03
C ALA A 124 -15.28 24.40 -4.34
N ARG A 125 -15.84 25.30 -3.51
CA ARG A 125 -15.62 26.76 -3.64
C ARG A 125 -14.23 27.21 -3.21
N GLU A 126 -13.62 26.53 -2.24
CA GLU A 126 -12.22 26.77 -1.85
C GLU A 126 -11.28 26.36 -2.99
N GLU A 127 -11.46 25.16 -3.54
CA GLU A 127 -10.65 24.65 -4.65
C GLU A 127 -10.78 25.52 -5.91
N ALA A 128 -12.00 25.98 -6.24
CA ALA A 128 -12.22 26.93 -7.34
C ALA A 128 -11.48 28.27 -7.15
N ARG A 129 -11.18 28.65 -5.90
CA ARG A 129 -10.37 29.83 -5.54
C ARG A 129 -8.87 29.51 -5.36
N GLY A 130 -8.45 28.26 -5.63
CA GLY A 130 -7.07 27.80 -5.50
C GLY A 130 -6.66 27.34 -4.09
N LEU A 131 -7.60 27.28 -3.13
CA LEU A 131 -7.35 26.82 -1.77
C LEU A 131 -7.63 25.31 -1.68
N ILE A 132 -6.58 24.49 -1.76
CA ILE A 132 -6.69 23.03 -1.64
C ILE A 132 -6.34 22.59 -0.21
N ARG A 133 -7.30 21.99 0.48
CA ARG A 133 -7.09 21.36 1.80
C ARG A 133 -6.56 19.94 1.64
N TRP A 134 -5.23 19.80 1.67
CA TRP A 134 -4.56 18.52 1.54
C TRP A 134 -4.65 17.68 2.83
N LEU A 135 -5.12 16.44 2.73
CA LEU A 135 -5.15 15.44 3.81
C LEU A 135 -3.76 15.02 4.28
N ARG A 136 -2.84 14.87 3.33
CA ARG A 136 -1.43 14.58 3.54
C ARG A 136 -0.63 15.51 2.64
N PRO A 137 -0.42 16.78 3.05
CA PRO A 137 0.22 17.79 2.22
C PRO A 137 1.54 17.32 1.60
N ASP A 138 2.41 16.71 2.40
CA ASP A 138 3.72 16.24 1.96
C ASP A 138 3.64 15.19 0.84
N TYR A 139 2.77 14.19 1.02
CA TYR A 139 2.60 13.11 0.05
C TYR A 139 1.85 13.59 -1.21
N GLN A 140 0.77 14.35 -1.02
CA GLN A 140 -0.09 14.74 -2.13
C GLN A 140 0.54 15.85 -2.98
N LYS A 141 1.24 16.82 -2.38
CA LYS A 141 1.97 17.85 -3.13
C LYS A 141 3.16 17.26 -3.89
N ALA A 142 3.90 16.32 -3.28
CA ALA A 142 4.96 15.60 -3.98
C ALA A 142 4.44 14.85 -5.21
N ARG A 143 3.34 14.10 -5.06
CA ARG A 143 2.71 13.38 -6.18
C ARG A 143 2.18 14.32 -7.28
N ALA A 144 1.73 15.51 -6.91
CA ALA A 144 1.28 16.54 -7.84
C ALA A 144 2.43 17.33 -8.50
N GLY A 145 3.70 17.03 -8.16
CA GLY A 145 4.85 17.77 -8.67
C GLY A 145 5.01 19.18 -8.08
N LEU A 146 4.32 19.49 -6.99
CA LEU A 146 4.32 20.79 -6.31
C LEU A 146 5.34 20.87 -5.15
N ALA A 147 6.02 19.75 -4.83
CA ALA A 147 7.06 19.68 -3.80
C ALA A 147 8.09 18.58 -4.11
N ALA A 148 9.30 18.68 -3.54
CA ALA A 148 10.29 17.60 -3.59
C ALA A 148 9.71 16.32 -2.95
N PRO A 149 9.98 15.13 -3.50
CA PRO A 149 9.39 13.89 -3.00
C PRO A 149 9.79 13.63 -1.55
N VAL A 150 8.84 13.79 -0.62
CA VAL A 150 8.99 13.32 0.74
C VAL A 150 8.92 11.80 0.68
N GLN A 151 10.02 11.14 1.05
CA GLN A 151 10.06 9.69 1.15
C GLN A 151 8.99 9.26 2.15
N PRO A 152 8.02 8.42 1.77
CA PRO A 152 7.00 7.96 2.70
C PRO A 152 7.68 7.17 3.82
N VAL A 153 7.59 7.67 5.06
CA VAL A 153 7.86 6.87 6.25
C VAL A 153 6.89 5.70 6.26
N ALA A 154 7.46 4.50 6.19
CA ALA A 154 6.74 3.25 6.04
C ALA A 154 5.80 3.01 7.23
N ALA A 155 4.49 3.17 7.00
CA ALA A 155 3.49 2.45 7.76
C ALA A 155 3.32 1.07 7.12
N GLN A 156 3.30 0.06 7.98
CA GLN A 156 3.59 -1.33 7.72
C GLN A 156 2.53 -1.99 6.82
N ASP A 157 2.95 -2.49 5.65
CA ASP A 157 2.42 -3.69 4.95
C ASP A 157 3.17 -3.89 3.62
N SER A 158 4.50 -3.80 3.71
CA SER A 158 5.42 -3.68 2.56
C SER A 158 6.25 -4.95 2.33
N MET A 159 5.79 -6.14 2.72
CA MET A 159 6.51 -7.38 2.39
C MET A 159 6.06 -8.03 1.06
N ALA A 160 4.87 -7.72 0.55
CA ALA A 160 4.37 -8.36 -0.68
C ALA A 160 4.69 -7.59 -1.98
N LEU A 161 4.88 -6.27 -1.91
CA LEU A 161 5.06 -5.40 -3.10
C LEU A 161 6.53 -5.14 -3.47
N VAL A 162 7.49 -5.49 -2.61
CA VAL A 162 8.93 -5.19 -2.79
C VAL A 162 9.59 -6.10 -3.83
N VAL A 163 9.00 -7.29 -4.10
CA VAL A 163 9.55 -8.22 -5.09
C VAL A 163 9.23 -7.79 -6.53
N GLU A 164 8.12 -7.06 -6.75
CA GLU A 164 7.71 -6.56 -8.06
C GLU A 164 8.39 -5.22 -8.41
N ALA A 165 8.46 -4.27 -7.46
CA ALA A 165 9.08 -2.95 -7.70
C ALA A 165 10.61 -3.03 -7.94
N ALA A 166 11.29 -4.05 -7.41
CA ALA A 166 12.72 -4.29 -7.69
C ALA A 166 13.00 -4.75 -9.14
N ARG A 167 11.97 -5.14 -9.91
CA ARG A 167 12.10 -5.48 -11.33
C ARG A 167 11.95 -4.27 -12.25
N GLU A 168 11.25 -3.22 -11.81
CA GLU A 168 10.98 -2.03 -12.64
C GLU A 168 12.16 -1.03 -12.70
N GLN A 169 13.13 -1.13 -11.79
CA GLN A 169 14.32 -0.25 -11.78
C GLN A 169 15.60 -0.86 -12.36
N LYS A 170 15.59 -2.13 -12.79
CA LYS A 170 16.80 -2.77 -13.32
C LYS A 170 17.04 -2.36 -14.77
N PRO A 171 18.27 -1.94 -15.13
CA PRO A 171 18.59 -1.62 -16.52
C PRO A 171 18.34 -2.84 -17.43
N GLN A 172 17.92 -2.57 -18.66
CA GLN A 172 17.78 -3.61 -19.68
C GLN A 172 19.19 -4.02 -20.16
N PHE A 173 19.47 -5.32 -20.25
CA PHE A 173 20.70 -5.82 -20.85
C PHE A 173 20.75 -5.46 -22.36
N PRO A 174 21.81 -4.79 -22.85
CA PRO A 174 21.87 -4.32 -24.23
C PRO A 174 21.86 -5.44 -25.29
N ALA A 175 21.32 -5.14 -26.47
CA ALA A 175 21.28 -6.06 -27.60
C ALA A 175 22.52 -5.97 -28.51
N GLY A 176 23.25 -4.84 -28.51
CA GLY A 176 24.48 -4.65 -29.28
C GLY A 176 25.72 -5.24 -28.61
N GLU A 177 26.65 -5.80 -29.38
CA GLU A 177 27.87 -6.45 -28.83
C GLU A 177 28.80 -5.49 -28.09
N VAL A 178 28.98 -4.27 -28.62
CA VAL A 178 29.81 -3.24 -28.00
C VAL A 178 29.21 -2.78 -26.67
N GLU A 179 27.89 -2.56 -26.64
CA GLU A 179 27.14 -2.13 -25.46
C GLU A 179 27.09 -3.23 -24.38
N ARG A 180 26.95 -4.51 -24.77
CA ARG A 180 27.06 -5.66 -23.86
C ARG A 180 28.42 -5.70 -23.18
N THR A 181 29.48 -5.47 -23.95
CA THR A 181 30.85 -5.46 -23.43
C THR A 181 31.05 -4.33 -22.44
N ALA A 182 30.57 -3.12 -22.75
CA ALA A 182 30.62 -1.98 -21.84
C ALA A 182 29.83 -2.23 -20.53
N ALA A 183 28.64 -2.81 -20.62
CA ALA A 183 27.80 -3.12 -19.45
C ALA A 183 28.44 -4.18 -18.54
N VAL A 184 29.03 -5.23 -19.11
CA VAL A 184 29.73 -6.28 -18.35
C VAL A 184 31.02 -5.74 -17.73
N MET A 185 31.77 -4.90 -18.43
CA MET A 185 32.97 -4.23 -17.90
C MET A 185 32.64 -3.30 -16.74
N ALA A 186 31.56 -2.50 -16.86
CA ALA A 186 31.09 -1.65 -15.77
C ALA A 186 30.65 -2.46 -14.55
N ALA A 187 29.97 -3.60 -14.76
CA ALA A 187 29.58 -4.49 -13.67
C ALA A 187 30.80 -5.12 -12.97
N LEU A 188 31.81 -5.56 -13.73
CA LEU A 188 33.06 -6.09 -13.18
C LEU A 188 33.89 -5.01 -12.45
N ALA A 189 33.93 -3.78 -12.95
CA ALA A 189 34.70 -2.69 -12.35
C ALA A 189 34.12 -2.22 -11.01
N ASN A 190 32.80 -2.33 -10.82
CA ASN A 190 32.10 -2.00 -9.58
C ASN A 190 32.07 -3.16 -8.58
N ALA A 191 32.52 -4.36 -8.97
CA ALA A 191 32.57 -5.50 -8.08
C ALA A 191 33.80 -5.43 -7.16
N ALA A 192 33.57 -5.60 -5.86
CA ALA A 192 34.64 -5.62 -4.85
C ALA A 192 35.40 -6.96 -4.76
N GLY A 193 35.08 -7.94 -5.62
CA GLY A 193 35.68 -9.28 -5.61
C GLY A 193 35.32 -10.12 -6.84
N PRO A 194 35.64 -11.43 -6.87
CA PRO A 194 35.25 -12.33 -7.95
C PRO A 194 33.72 -12.42 -8.09
N VAL A 195 33.22 -12.26 -9.31
CA VAL A 195 31.78 -12.32 -9.62
C VAL A 195 31.53 -13.31 -10.73
N ASP A 196 30.44 -14.07 -10.62
CA ASP A 196 29.97 -14.99 -11.65
C ASP A 196 28.96 -14.34 -12.61
N ALA A 197 28.71 -14.99 -13.75
CA ALA A 197 27.77 -14.47 -14.75
C ALA A 197 26.34 -14.35 -14.21
N ALA A 198 25.92 -15.23 -13.31
CA ALA A 198 24.59 -15.21 -12.71
C ALA A 198 24.37 -13.96 -11.85
N SER A 199 25.36 -13.57 -11.06
CA SER A 199 25.32 -12.37 -10.23
C SER A 199 25.25 -11.10 -11.09
N ILE A 200 26.04 -11.03 -12.17
CA ILE A 200 25.98 -9.89 -13.12
C ILE A 200 24.62 -9.86 -13.84
N ALA A 201 24.13 -11.01 -14.30
CA ALA A 201 22.84 -11.12 -14.99
C ALA A 201 21.65 -10.72 -14.09
N SER A 202 21.74 -10.98 -12.78
CA SER A 202 20.72 -10.61 -11.79
C SER A 202 20.51 -9.10 -11.65
N GLY A 203 21.51 -8.29 -12.04
CA GLY A 203 21.43 -6.82 -12.06
C GLY A 203 20.60 -6.25 -13.21
N PHE A 204 20.30 -7.06 -14.23
CA PHE A 204 19.52 -6.63 -15.40
C PHE A 204 18.08 -7.13 -15.34
N ARG A 205 17.17 -6.42 -16.03
CA ARG A 205 15.74 -6.75 -16.08
C ARG A 205 15.47 -8.16 -16.65
N GLN A 206 16.32 -8.65 -17.55
CA GLN A 206 16.23 -9.99 -18.14
C GLN A 206 16.65 -11.12 -17.19
N GLY A 207 17.37 -10.80 -16.10
CA GLY A 207 17.82 -11.78 -15.10
C GLY A 207 18.53 -12.97 -15.74
N LYS A 208 18.12 -14.19 -15.35
CA LYS A 208 18.66 -15.46 -15.87
C LYS A 208 18.66 -15.62 -17.40
N ARG A 209 17.81 -14.87 -18.13
CA ARG A 209 17.80 -14.93 -19.61
C ARG A 209 19.02 -14.28 -20.26
N ALA A 210 19.69 -13.36 -19.56
CA ALA A 210 20.91 -12.70 -20.05
C ALA A 210 22.20 -13.43 -19.64
N GLU A 211 22.10 -14.44 -18.79
CA GLU A 211 23.24 -15.17 -18.23
C GLU A 211 24.14 -15.82 -19.31
N PRO A 212 23.61 -16.49 -20.36
CA PRO A 212 24.45 -17.07 -21.41
C PRO A 212 25.26 -16.02 -22.18
N GLN A 213 24.64 -14.86 -22.46
CA GLN A 213 25.31 -13.77 -23.18
C GLN A 213 26.35 -13.08 -22.30
N VAL A 214 26.06 -12.88 -21.01
CA VAL A 214 27.03 -12.35 -20.03
C VAL A 214 28.23 -13.28 -19.90
N GLN A 215 28.01 -14.60 -19.79
CA GLN A 215 29.07 -15.60 -19.72
C GLN A 215 29.96 -15.59 -20.97
N ALA A 216 29.36 -15.47 -22.17
CA ALA A 216 30.11 -15.38 -23.42
C ALA A 216 30.99 -14.11 -23.47
N THR A 217 30.46 -12.97 -23.04
CA THR A 217 31.23 -11.72 -22.97
C THR A 217 32.37 -11.80 -21.94
N LEU A 218 32.12 -12.37 -20.75
CA LEU A 218 33.15 -12.58 -19.72
C LEU A 218 34.28 -13.50 -20.20
N ALA A 219 33.94 -14.60 -20.88
CA ALA A 219 34.92 -15.51 -21.45
C ALA A 219 35.80 -14.83 -22.52
N SER A 220 35.20 -13.98 -23.37
CA SER A 220 35.93 -13.19 -24.35
C SER A 220 36.85 -12.15 -23.70
N LEU A 221 36.37 -11.46 -22.66
CA LEU A 221 37.18 -10.50 -21.89
C LEU A 221 38.36 -11.17 -21.15
N ALA A 222 38.16 -12.39 -20.65
CA ALA A 222 39.24 -13.16 -20.04
C ALA A 222 40.30 -13.60 -21.06
N ARG A 223 39.88 -14.03 -22.27
CA ARG A 223 40.81 -14.37 -23.37
C ARG A 223 41.60 -13.16 -23.87
N MET A 224 40.97 -11.99 -23.90
CA MET A 224 41.60 -10.72 -24.28
C MET A 224 42.44 -10.09 -23.16
N GLY A 225 42.47 -10.69 -21.96
CA GLY A 225 43.31 -10.26 -20.84
C GLY A 225 42.74 -9.12 -19.98
N PHE A 226 41.52 -8.66 -20.25
CA PHE A 226 40.83 -7.60 -19.49
C PHE A 226 40.16 -8.09 -18.20
N ALA A 227 39.88 -9.39 -18.12
CA ALA A 227 39.41 -10.05 -16.91
C ALA A 227 40.33 -11.23 -16.54
N SER A 228 40.42 -11.54 -15.25
CA SER A 228 41.08 -12.75 -14.77
C SER A 228 40.04 -13.73 -14.24
N SER A 229 40.21 -15.01 -14.56
CA SER A 229 39.37 -16.09 -14.03
C SER A 229 40.28 -17.25 -13.62
N ARG A 230 40.04 -17.82 -12.44
CA ARG A 230 40.80 -18.96 -11.91
C ARG A 230 40.15 -20.31 -12.20
N ASP A 231 38.84 -20.32 -12.41
CA ASP A 231 37.97 -21.50 -12.47
C ASP A 231 37.05 -21.51 -13.72
N GLY A 232 37.13 -20.47 -14.57
CA GLY A 232 36.25 -20.28 -15.74
C GLY A 232 34.80 -19.90 -15.39
N ARG A 233 34.51 -19.67 -14.10
CA ARG A 233 33.16 -19.42 -13.56
C ARG A 233 33.08 -18.09 -12.82
N SER A 234 34.15 -17.72 -12.15
CA SER A 234 34.31 -16.47 -11.41
C SER A 234 35.30 -15.57 -12.14
N PHE A 235 34.91 -14.32 -12.38
CA PHE A 235 35.69 -13.35 -13.12
C PHE A 235 35.98 -12.12 -12.26
N MET A 236 37.18 -11.56 -12.39
CA MET A 236 37.59 -10.30 -11.76
C MET A 236 38.16 -9.35 -12.79
N PHE A 237 37.84 -8.05 -12.64
CA PHE A 237 38.43 -7.02 -13.47
C PHE A 237 39.94 -6.95 -13.26
N ARG A 238 40.71 -7.00 -14.35
CA ARG A 238 42.16 -6.82 -14.27
C ARG A 238 42.46 -5.32 -14.41
N ARG A 239 42.74 -4.66 -13.28
CA ARG A 239 43.33 -3.32 -13.32
C ARG A 239 44.76 -3.47 -13.83
N VAL A 240 45.01 -3.03 -15.05
CA VAL A 240 46.38 -2.84 -15.55
C VAL A 240 46.96 -1.71 -14.69
N ALA A 241 48.02 -2.01 -13.93
CA ALA A 241 48.83 -1.02 -13.24
C ALA A 241 49.74 -0.32 -14.26
#